data_AF-A0A8S4G418-F1
#
_entry.id   AF-A0A8S4G418-F1
#
_cell.length_a   1.000
_cell.length_b   1.000
_cell.length_c   1.000
_cell.angle_alpha   90.00
_cell.angle_beta   90.00
_cell.angle_gamma   90.00
#
_symmetry.space_group_name_H-M   'P 1'
#
loop_
_entity.id
_entity.type
_entity.pdbx_description
1 polymer ?
#
loop_
_entity_poly.entity_id
_entity_poly.type
_entity_poly.pdbx_seq_one_letter_code
_entity_poly.pdbx_strand_id
1 'polypeptide(L)'
;MARQRQVAPLCRKHGLQTFFRVVPAKEFLQQFASDRRHMKRPDGSWIKPPPPYPPIRSTTSSNNLDEYINMDAESGPGEVLGLTDFVKRFYKIDK
;
A
#
# COMPACT_ATOMS: atom_id res chain seq x y z
N MET A 1 -6.44 -39.53 0.74
CA MET A 1 -7.48 -38.47 0.73
C MET A 1 -7.03 -37.34 1.64
N ALA A 2 -6.31 -36.34 1.13
CA ALA A 2 -5.80 -35.24 1.94
C ALA A 2 -6.92 -34.21 2.17
N ARG A 3 -7.30 -34.02 3.44
CA ARG A 3 -8.26 -33.00 3.88
C ARG A 3 -7.74 -31.61 3.46
N GLN A 4 -8.44 -30.98 2.51
CA GLN A 4 -8.31 -29.55 2.26
C GLN A 4 -8.67 -28.82 3.55
N ARG A 5 -7.70 -28.14 4.17
CA ARG A 5 -7.98 -27.19 5.25
C ARG A 5 -8.66 -25.98 4.63
N GLN A 6 -9.98 -25.95 4.73
CA GLN A 6 -10.77 -24.77 4.44
C GLN A 6 -10.32 -23.67 5.40
N VAL A 7 -9.62 -22.66 4.87
CA VAL A 7 -9.35 -21.42 5.59
C VAL A 7 -10.70 -20.81 5.93
N ALA A 8 -11.08 -20.90 7.20
CA ALA A 8 -12.30 -20.30 7.71
C ALA A 8 -12.32 -18.80 7.38
N PRO A 9 -13.48 -18.19 7.10
CA PRO A 9 -13.55 -16.76 6.88
C PRO A 9 -13.12 -16.08 8.17
N LEU A 10 -11.99 -15.36 8.10
CA LEU A 10 -11.47 -14.57 9.21
C LEU A 10 -12.53 -13.52 9.57
N CYS A 11 -13.30 -13.83 10.62
CA CYS A 11 -14.10 -12.95 11.47
C CYS A 11 -14.13 -11.46 11.04
N ARG A 12 -15.02 -11.08 10.11
CA ARG A 12 -15.28 -9.68 9.73
C ARG A 12 -16.23 -9.02 10.74
N LYS A 13 -15.75 -8.71 11.95
CA LYS A 13 -16.65 -8.22 13.01
C LYS A 13 -17.02 -6.73 12.94
N HIS A 14 -16.37 -5.87 12.14
CA HIS A 14 -16.64 -4.42 12.19
C HIS A 14 -16.49 -3.63 10.88
N GLY A 15 -16.72 -4.23 9.70
CA GLY A 15 -16.68 -3.49 8.42
C GLY A 15 -15.31 -3.00 7.96
N LEU A 16 -14.23 -3.30 8.70
CA LEU A 16 -12.86 -3.03 8.29
C LEU A 16 -12.37 -4.18 7.41
N GLN A 17 -12.17 -3.89 6.12
CA GLN A 17 -11.57 -4.81 5.15
C GLN A 17 -10.17 -4.32 4.77
N THR A 18 -9.19 -5.21 4.85
CA THR A 18 -7.81 -4.90 4.43
C THR A 18 -7.62 -5.21 2.96
N PHE A 19 -7.04 -4.24 2.26
CA PHE A 19 -6.57 -4.34 0.88
C PHE A 19 -5.07 -4.07 0.82
N PHE A 20 -4.43 -4.58 -0.22
CA PHE A 20 -3.01 -4.50 -0.44
C PHE A 20 -2.75 -4.00 -1.86
N ARG A 21 -2.19 -2.79 -2.00
CA ARG A 21 -1.64 -2.35 -3.29
C ARG A 21 -0.23 -2.92 -3.46
N VAL A 22 -0.05 -3.74 -4.47
CA VAL A 22 1.20 -4.42 -4.79
C VAL A 22 1.85 -3.74 -5.98
N VAL A 23 2.95 -3.03 -5.72
CA VAL A 23 3.71 -2.31 -6.75
C VAL A 23 5.09 -2.97 -6.92
N PRO A 24 5.52 -3.27 -8.15
CA PRO A 24 6.89 -3.72 -8.40
C PRO A 24 7.92 -2.71 -7.88
N ALA A 25 8.96 -3.19 -7.20
CA ALA A 25 9.95 -2.32 -6.56
C ALA A 25 10.61 -1.32 -7.53
N LYS A 26 10.91 -1.74 -8.76
CA LYS A 26 11.47 -0.88 -9.80
C LYS A 26 10.53 0.27 -10.16
N GLU A 27 9.24 -0.02 -10.30
CA GLU A 27 8.21 0.99 -10.61
C GLU A 27 8.05 1.96 -9.44
N PHE A 28 7.99 1.45 -8.20
CA PHE A 28 7.92 2.27 -7.00
C PHE A 28 9.09 3.26 -6.90
N LEU A 29 10.33 2.78 -7.07
CA LEU A 29 11.52 3.63 -7.03
C LEU A 29 11.55 4.70 -8.14
N GLN A 30 10.95 4.42 -9.30
CA GLN A 30 10.92 5.35 -10.43
C GLN A 30 9.81 6.40 -10.32
N GLN A 31 8.65 6.01 -9.79
CA GLN A 31 7.43 6.82 -9.91
C GLN A 31 6.95 7.42 -8.59
N PHE A 32 7.34 6.88 -7.43
CA PHE A 32 6.85 7.37 -6.14
C PHE A 32 7.38 8.78 -5.82
N ALA A 33 6.49 9.66 -5.37
CA ALA A 33 6.81 11.00 -4.94
C ALA A 33 5.96 11.42 -3.74
N SER A 34 6.61 12.04 -2.74
CA SER A 34 5.90 12.68 -1.63
C SER A 34 6.66 13.89 -1.12
N ASP A 35 6.00 15.05 -1.15
CA ASP A 35 6.49 16.28 -0.56
C ASP A 35 6.18 16.41 0.94
N ARG A 36 5.60 15.36 1.53
CA ARG A 36 5.25 15.23 2.95
C ARG A 36 4.18 16.22 3.44
N ARG A 37 3.45 16.89 2.54
CA ARG A 37 2.44 17.90 2.94
C ARG A 37 1.36 17.36 3.88
N HIS A 38 0.98 16.08 3.73
CA HIS A 38 -0.01 15.42 4.58
C HIS A 38 0.42 15.31 6.06
N MET A 39 1.73 15.45 6.35
CA MET A 39 2.28 15.45 7.71
C MET A 39 2.42 16.85 8.32
N LYS A 40 2.00 17.90 7.60
CA LYS A 40 1.96 19.27 8.12
C LYS A 40 0.57 19.59 8.65
N ARG A 41 0.53 20.20 9.83
CA ARG A 41 -0.68 20.82 10.37
C ARG A 41 -1.02 22.10 9.60
N PRO A 42 -2.25 22.63 9.70
CA PRO A 42 -2.62 23.90 9.08
C PRO A 42 -1.75 25.09 9.51
N ASP A 43 -1.19 25.06 10.72
CA ASP A 43 -0.25 26.08 11.24
C ASP A 43 1.20 25.94 10.70
N GLY A 44 1.45 24.94 9.83
CA GLY A 44 2.77 24.66 9.26
C GLY A 44 3.69 23.80 10.13
N SER A 45 3.29 23.48 11.36
CA SER A 45 4.05 22.58 12.24
C SER A 45 3.95 21.12 11.78
N TRP A 46 4.95 20.31 12.12
CA TRP A 46 4.97 18.90 11.76
C TRP A 46 4.20 18.03 12.77
N ILE A 47 3.35 17.13 12.27
CA ILE A 47 2.67 16.12 13.11
C ILE A 47 3.71 15.20 13.78
N LYS A 48 4.73 14.80 13.00
CA LYS A 48 5.94 14.09 13.43
C LYS A 48 7.15 14.66 12.67
N PRO A 49 8.34 14.68 13.28
CA PRO A 49 9.53 15.22 12.61
C PRO A 49 9.76 14.48 11.29
N PRO A 50 9.98 15.21 10.18
CA PRO A 50 10.22 14.58 8.90
C PRO A 50 11.60 13.91 8.89
N PRO A 51 11.80 12.89 8.04
CA PRO A 51 13.13 12.34 7.84
C PRO A 51 14.15 13.41 7.38
N PRO A 52 15.44 13.30 7.77
CA PRO A 52 16.43 14.36 7.55
C PRO A 52 16.90 14.49 6.09
N TYR A 53 16.59 13.53 5.23
CA TYR A 53 16.88 13.61 3.79
C TYR A 53 15.81 14.42 3.04
N PRO A 54 16.10 14.96 1.84
CA PRO A 54 15.13 15.68 1.02
C PRO A 54 13.88 14.85 0.70
N PRO A 55 12.70 15.47 0.46
CA PRO A 55 11.51 14.75 0.02
C PRO A 55 11.78 13.91 -1.23
N ILE A 56 11.17 12.72 -1.30
CA ILE A 56 11.32 11.84 -2.46
C ILE A 56 10.47 12.42 -3.60
N ARG A 57 11.06 12.57 -4.77
CA ARG A 57 10.42 13.09 -5.98
C ARG A 57 10.73 12.18 -7.15
N SER A 58 9.80 12.06 -8.08
CA SER A 58 10.03 11.42 -9.36
C SER A 58 10.31 12.48 -10.43
N THR A 59 10.62 12.04 -11.65
CA THR A 59 10.76 12.94 -12.81
C THR A 59 9.43 13.57 -13.22
N THR A 60 8.31 12.96 -12.85
CA THR A 60 6.95 13.31 -13.31
C THR A 60 6.10 13.96 -12.22
N SER A 61 6.41 13.78 -10.94
CA SER A 61 5.59 14.30 -9.83
C SER A 61 6.43 14.71 -8.62
N SER A 62 5.92 15.71 -7.91
CA SER A 62 6.42 16.11 -6.58
C SER A 62 5.62 15.50 -5.42
N ASN A 63 4.41 15.02 -5.69
CA ASN A 63 3.56 14.34 -4.72
C ASN A 63 2.47 13.54 -5.44
N ASN A 64 2.48 12.22 -5.30
CA ASN A 64 1.43 11.31 -5.77
C ASN A 64 1.09 10.25 -4.71
N LEU A 65 1.38 10.53 -3.43
CA LEU A 65 1.17 9.60 -2.33
C LEU A 65 -0.27 9.05 -2.28
N ASP A 66 -1.27 9.87 -2.59
CA ASP A 66 -2.68 9.46 -2.57
C ASP A 66 -2.98 8.32 -3.55
N GLU A 67 -2.27 8.24 -4.68
CA GLU A 67 -2.42 7.14 -5.66
C GLU A 67 -1.94 5.80 -5.10
N TYR A 68 -0.96 5.82 -4.18
CA TYR A 68 -0.45 4.62 -3.51
C TYR A 68 -1.30 4.22 -2.29
N ILE A 69 -1.97 5.19 -1.66
CA ILE A 69 -2.88 4.95 -0.53
C ILE A 69 -4.25 4.48 -1.02
N ASN A 70 -4.72 5.01 -2.16
CA ASN A 70 -6.01 4.63 -2.74
C ASN A 70 -6.05 3.12 -3.02
N MET A 71 -7.15 2.47 -2.67
CA MET A 71 -7.37 1.03 -2.85
C MET A 71 -8.44 0.74 -3.92
N ASP A 72 -8.82 1.75 -4.71
CA ASP A 72 -9.57 1.52 -5.94
C ASP A 72 -8.68 0.77 -6.96
N ALA A 73 -9.20 -0.36 -7.46
CA ALA A 73 -8.48 -1.26 -8.35
C ALA A 73 -8.32 -0.70 -9.77
N GLU A 74 -9.14 0.30 -10.15
CA GLU A 74 -9.09 0.92 -11.48
C GLU A 74 -8.15 2.13 -11.54
N SER A 75 -7.56 2.52 -10.41
CA SER A 75 -6.67 3.68 -10.31
C SER A 75 -5.36 3.37 -9.57
N GLY A 76 -4.35 4.22 -9.81
CA GLY A 76 -3.03 4.13 -9.17
C GLY A 76 -2.12 3.03 -9.73
N PRO A 77 -0.89 2.92 -9.20
CA PRO A 77 0.13 1.99 -9.70
C PRO A 77 -0.07 0.56 -9.17
N GLY A 78 0.46 -0.42 -9.90
CA GLY A 78 0.38 -1.83 -9.52
C GLY A 78 -1.03 -2.39 -9.47
N GLU A 79 -1.26 -3.35 -8.57
CA GLU A 79 -2.54 -4.08 -8.45
C GLU A 79 -3.06 -4.04 -7.01
N VAL A 80 -4.37 -3.89 -6.82
CA VAL A 80 -5.00 -4.00 -5.49
C VAL A 80 -5.53 -5.41 -5.27
N LEU A 81 -5.09 -6.04 -4.19
CA LEU A 81 -5.51 -7.37 -3.77
C LEU A 81 -6.26 -7.33 -2.45
N GLY A 82 -7.31 -8.15 -2.34
CA GLY A 82 -7.88 -8.50 -1.04
C GLY A 82 -6.94 -9.45 -0.28
N LEU A 83 -7.11 -9.54 1.05
CA LEU A 83 -6.31 -10.42 1.90
C LEU A 83 -6.18 -11.85 1.38
N THR A 84 -7.30 -12.45 0.97
CA THR A 84 -7.32 -13.83 0.46
C THR A 84 -6.44 -14.00 -0.78
N ASP A 85 -6.52 -13.06 -1.73
CA ASP A 85 -5.79 -13.16 -2.99
C ASP A 85 -4.32 -12.82 -2.82
N PHE A 86 -4.01 -11.87 -1.93
CA PHE A 86 -2.64 -11.56 -1.53
C PHE A 86 -1.95 -12.79 -0.93
N VAL A 87 -2.59 -13.46 0.04
CA VAL A 87 -2.04 -14.67 0.66
C VAL A 87 -1.89 -15.79 -0.36
N LYS A 88 -2.90 -16.07 -1.18
CA LYS A 88 -2.81 -17.10 -2.24
C LYS A 88 -1.62 -16.85 -3.19
N ARG A 89 -1.34 -15.59 -3.51
CA ARG A 89 -0.29 -15.22 -4.46
C ARG A 89 1.13 -15.34 -3.87
N PHE A 90 1.32 -14.89 -2.64
CA PHE A 90 2.67 -14.75 -2.05
C PHE A 90 3.01 -15.79 -1.00
N TYR A 91 2.02 -16.47 -0.42
CA TYR A 91 2.27 -17.53 0.55
C TYR A 91 2.50 -18.86 -0.18
N LYS A 92 3.77 -19.17 -0.44
CA LYS A 92 4.19 -20.52 -0.84
C LYS A 92 4.69 -21.25 0.39
N ILE A 93 4.09 -22.40 0.69
CA ILE A 93 4.72 -23.38 1.59
C ILE A 93 5.71 -24.12 0.71
N ASP A 94 6.97 -23.70 0.75
CA ASP A 94 8.04 -24.56 0.27
C ASP A 94 8.03 -25.81 1.16
N LYS A 95 7.81 -26.98 0.55
CA LYS A 95 7.94 -28.29 1.19
C LYS A 95 9.31 -28.87 0.91
#